data_AF-A0A0H4P9E2-F1
#
_entry.id   AF-A0A0H4P9E2-F1
#
_cell.length_a   1.000
_cell.length_b   1.000
_cell.length_c   1.000
_cell.angle_alpha   90.00
_cell.angle_beta   90.00
_cell.angle_gamma   90.00
#
_symmetry.space_group_name_H-M   'P 1'
#
loop_
_entity.id
_entity.type
_entity.pdbx_description
1 polymer ?
#
loop_
_entity_poly.entity_id
_entity_poly.type
_entity_poly.pdbx_seq_one_letter_code
_entity_poly.pdbx_strand_id
1 'polypeptide(L)'
;MKVLFYLCVILPLVFSCNWSSEDPLQSKQILEGYHITTIDFDKAGNAWLGTLDQGLIKFDGQNIKVYPEITKMIRVLKVDSKNQVFLATDGLVKFDGENFTRYDPSNTPGMEGVVMDLDIDSKDQVWFAMGGFNSGGLGRLDEDGLTFYTPDNSPLTAHWVSGIKVTHKDEVWVSSQTSVGNVELAKIKEGEWSLYNTDNLGFNPYSITNLEENSRGDLVAGIDYSFSSSNTSGRPPLFTFDEKVGKQINANKSFQISKILVDSFDRIWCAGYTGYAIYMHESWSYDEETFKDISVFSISQAPNGEIWMGTGDGVYVIE
;
A
#
# COMPACT_ATOMS: atom_id res chain seq x y z
N MET A 1 45.33 46.74 27.73
CA MET A 1 44.23 46.51 26.78
C MET A 1 44.46 45.18 26.07
N LYS A 2 43.90 44.09 26.59
CA LYS A 2 43.91 42.76 25.97
C LYS A 2 42.45 42.32 25.89
N VAL A 3 41.95 42.12 24.67
CA VAL A 3 40.59 41.64 24.40
C VAL A 3 40.65 40.12 24.32
N LEU A 4 39.88 39.44 25.17
CA LEU A 4 39.66 37.98 25.09
C LEU A 4 38.45 37.75 24.18
N PHE A 5 38.64 37.02 23.08
CA PHE A 5 37.54 36.49 22.27
C PHE A 5 37.16 35.11 22.82
N TYR A 6 35.92 34.94 23.28
CA TYR A 6 35.34 33.62 23.53
C TYR A 6 34.76 33.10 22.20
N LEU A 7 35.35 32.02 21.69
CA LEU A 7 34.79 31.27 20.56
C LEU A 7 33.75 30.30 21.14
N CYS A 8 32.46 30.61 20.99
CA CYS A 8 31.38 29.66 21.24
C CYS A 8 31.33 28.66 20.07
N VAL A 9 31.90 27.48 20.26
CA VAL A 9 31.69 26.35 19.35
C VAL A 9 30.36 25.71 19.74
N ILE A 10 29.30 25.99 18.98
CA ILE A 10 28.09 25.16 19.01
C ILE A 10 28.41 23.88 18.24
N LEU A 11 28.59 22.78 18.96
CA LEU A 11 28.58 21.44 18.41
C LEU A 11 27.11 21.08 18.10
N PRO A 12 26.73 20.82 16.85
CA PRO A 12 25.42 20.25 16.58
C PRO A 12 25.40 18.84 17.18
N LEU A 13 24.48 18.63 18.12
CA LEU A 13 24.10 17.30 18.58
C LEU A 13 23.42 16.59 17.41
N VAL A 14 24.22 15.88 16.62
CA VAL A 14 23.69 14.90 15.67
C VAL A 14 23.27 13.70 16.52
N PHE A 15 21.97 13.59 16.79
CA PHE A 15 21.40 12.32 17.24
C PHE A 15 21.53 11.35 16.07
N SER A 16 22.66 10.65 15.97
CA SER A 16 22.70 9.42 15.19
C SER A 16 21.80 8.43 15.92
N CYS A 17 20.61 8.17 15.37
CA CYS A 17 19.83 7.00 15.76
C CYS A 17 20.64 5.78 15.32
N ASN A 18 21.52 5.29 16.19
CA ASN A 18 22.12 3.98 16.01
C ASN A 18 21.00 2.98 16.25
N TRP A 19 20.31 2.61 15.17
CA TRP A 19 19.49 1.42 15.14
C TRP A 19 20.47 0.24 15.31
N SER A 20 20.71 -0.18 16.55
CA SER A 20 21.39 -1.45 16.79
C SER A 20 20.41 -2.55 16.42
N SER A 21 20.82 -3.42 15.51
CA SER A 21 20.07 -4.58 15.01
C SER A 21 19.78 -5.65 16.06
N GLU A 22 19.79 -5.32 17.35
CA GLU A 22 19.79 -6.27 18.48
C GLU A 22 18.65 -6.09 19.48
N ASP A 23 17.91 -4.96 19.46
CA ASP A 23 16.67 -4.89 20.25
C ASP A 23 15.54 -5.56 19.45
N PRO A 24 14.95 -6.66 19.93
CA PRO A 24 13.83 -7.28 19.26
C PRO A 24 12.65 -6.31 19.26
N LEU A 25 12.12 -6.01 18.08
CA LEU A 25 10.86 -5.28 17.94
C LEU A 25 9.79 -5.98 18.77
N GLN A 26 9.07 -5.22 19.58
CA GLN A 26 8.01 -5.76 20.42
C GLN A 26 6.68 -5.63 19.70
N SER A 27 5.88 -6.70 19.76
CA SER A 27 4.51 -6.68 19.26
C SER A 27 3.51 -6.59 20.41
N LYS A 28 2.49 -5.77 20.25
CA LYS A 28 1.37 -5.67 21.17
C LYS A 28 0.04 -5.78 20.42
N GLN A 29 -0.78 -6.77 20.76
CA GLN A 29 -2.14 -6.86 20.25
C GLN A 29 -3.00 -5.78 20.90
N ILE A 30 -3.64 -4.96 20.08
CA ILE A 30 -4.48 -3.82 20.53
C ILE A 30 -5.95 -4.00 20.17
N LEU A 31 -6.26 -4.94 19.29
CA LEU A 31 -7.61 -5.32 18.91
C LEU A 31 -7.63 -6.84 18.65
N GLU A 32 -8.66 -7.54 19.13
CA GLU A 32 -8.82 -8.99 19.02
C GLU A 32 -10.15 -9.36 18.36
N GLY A 33 -10.22 -10.53 17.73
CA GLY A 33 -11.47 -11.12 17.23
C GLY A 33 -11.96 -10.55 15.91
N TYR A 34 -11.11 -9.83 15.18
CA TYR A 34 -11.42 -9.28 13.87
C TYR A 34 -10.39 -9.70 12.82
N HIS A 35 -10.85 -10.19 11.68
CA HIS A 35 -9.97 -10.48 10.55
C HIS A 35 -9.72 -9.20 9.77
N ILE A 36 -8.57 -8.56 10.00
CA ILE A 36 -8.25 -7.24 9.46
C ILE A 36 -7.49 -7.37 8.13
N THR A 37 -8.06 -6.79 7.08
CA THR A 37 -7.54 -6.89 5.71
C THR A 37 -6.86 -5.62 5.23
N THR A 38 -7.15 -4.47 5.85
CA THR A 38 -6.58 -3.16 5.51
C THR A 38 -6.78 -2.17 6.66
N ILE A 39 -5.86 -1.22 6.78
CA ILE A 39 -5.85 -0.18 7.80
C ILE A 39 -5.53 1.14 7.10
N ASP A 40 -6.21 2.22 7.48
CA ASP A 40 -5.81 3.60 7.18
C ASP A 40 -6.23 4.53 8.32
N PHE A 41 -5.74 5.76 8.32
CA PHE A 41 -5.95 6.69 9.43
C PHE A 41 -6.61 7.98 8.97
N ASP A 42 -7.59 8.46 9.74
CA ASP A 42 -8.14 9.80 9.53
C ASP A 42 -7.22 10.90 10.11
N LYS A 43 -7.51 12.16 9.79
CA LYS A 43 -6.68 13.31 10.24
C LYS A 43 -6.61 13.48 11.76
N ALA A 44 -7.54 12.88 12.50
CA ALA A 44 -7.54 12.90 13.96
C ALA A 44 -6.78 11.70 14.56
N GLY A 45 -6.21 10.83 13.72
CA GLY A 45 -5.48 9.64 14.13
C GLY A 45 -6.36 8.44 14.47
N ASN A 46 -7.66 8.48 14.15
CA ASN A 46 -8.50 7.29 14.31
C ASN A 46 -8.19 6.32 13.20
N ALA A 47 -8.04 5.04 13.56
CA ALA A 47 -7.87 3.97 12.60
C ALA A 47 -9.22 3.57 12.00
N TRP A 48 -9.24 3.45 10.68
CA TRP A 48 -10.30 2.79 9.93
C TRP A 48 -9.76 1.43 9.49
N LEU A 49 -10.50 0.37 9.82
CA LEU A 49 -10.09 -1.01 9.58
C LEU A 49 -11.10 -1.69 8.67
N GLY A 50 -10.61 -2.23 7.56
CA GLY A 50 -11.37 -3.09 6.69
C GLY A 50 -11.28 -4.52 7.22
N THR A 51 -12.37 -5.27 7.08
CA THR A 51 -12.42 -6.67 7.50
C THR A 51 -12.78 -7.61 6.37
N LEU A 52 -12.57 -8.91 6.61
CA LEU A 52 -12.95 -9.95 5.67
C LEU A 52 -14.49 -10.05 5.49
N ASP A 53 -15.24 -10.02 6.59
CA ASP A 53 -16.71 -10.20 6.58
C ASP A 53 -17.45 -9.54 7.77
N GLN A 54 -16.76 -8.77 8.61
CA GLN A 54 -17.32 -8.16 9.83
C GLN A 54 -17.72 -6.68 9.66
N GLY A 55 -17.58 -6.14 8.44
CA GLY A 55 -17.87 -4.75 8.11
C GLY A 55 -16.68 -3.79 8.21
N LEU A 56 -16.97 -2.49 8.20
CA LEU A 56 -15.98 -1.43 8.42
C LEU A 56 -15.89 -1.13 9.92
N ILE A 57 -14.68 -0.94 10.43
CA ILE A 57 -14.46 -0.62 11.85
C ILE A 57 -13.79 0.75 11.95
N LYS A 58 -14.27 1.59 12.87
CA LYS A 58 -13.54 2.77 13.34
C LYS A 58 -13.03 2.51 14.75
N PHE A 59 -11.76 2.79 14.99
CA PHE A 59 -11.09 2.64 16.28
C PHE A 59 -10.34 3.93 16.64
N ASP A 60 -10.69 4.54 17.78
CA ASP A 60 -10.11 5.81 18.25
C ASP A 60 -8.93 5.62 19.25
N GLY A 61 -8.48 4.37 19.43
CA GLY A 61 -7.50 3.98 20.44
C GLY A 61 -8.12 3.46 21.75
N GLN A 62 -9.42 3.67 21.96
CA GLN A 62 -10.15 3.21 23.16
C GLN A 62 -11.48 2.54 22.82
N ASN A 63 -12.26 3.14 21.91
CA ASN A 63 -13.59 2.71 21.52
C ASN A 63 -13.60 2.16 20.11
N ILE A 64 -14.40 1.11 19.91
CA ILE A 64 -14.61 0.45 18.64
C ILE A 64 -16.04 0.74 18.18
N LYS A 65 -16.18 1.19 16.94
CA LYS A 65 -17.48 1.29 16.26
C LYS A 65 -17.47 0.42 15.01
N VAL A 66 -18.41 -0.52 14.95
CA VAL A 66 -18.58 -1.42 13.80
C VAL A 66 -19.73 -0.92 12.93
N TYR A 67 -19.50 -0.93 11.62
CA TYR A 67 -20.45 -0.62 10.56
C TYR A 67 -20.70 -1.89 9.73
N PRO A 68 -21.72 -2.69 10.09
CA PRO A 68 -21.97 -4.00 9.50
C PRO A 68 -22.63 -3.97 8.11
N GLU A 69 -22.94 -2.78 7.59
CA GLU A 69 -23.60 -2.59 6.28
C GLU A 69 -22.75 -3.14 5.12
N ILE A 70 -21.42 -3.18 5.30
CA ILE A 70 -20.49 -3.75 4.34
C ILE A 70 -20.37 -5.26 4.57
N THR A 71 -21.07 -6.04 3.75
CA THR A 71 -21.13 -7.51 3.85
C THR A 71 -20.09 -8.23 2.99
N LYS A 72 -19.21 -7.48 2.33
CA LYS A 72 -18.17 -7.99 1.43
C LYS A 72 -16.80 -7.72 2.03
N MET A 73 -15.82 -8.52 1.63
CA MET A 73 -14.41 -8.27 1.94
C MET A 73 -14.01 -6.87 1.50
N ILE A 74 -13.46 -6.11 2.43
CA ILE A 74 -12.82 -4.82 2.17
C ILE A 74 -11.35 -5.13 1.85
N ARG A 75 -10.94 -4.96 0.60
CA ARG A 75 -9.57 -5.29 0.16
C ARG A 75 -8.58 -4.20 0.54
N VAL A 76 -8.98 -2.96 0.33
CA VAL A 76 -8.22 -1.74 0.60
C VAL A 76 -9.20 -0.67 1.04
N LEU A 77 -8.78 0.20 1.95
CA LEU A 77 -9.51 1.42 2.26
C LEU A 77 -8.57 2.62 2.25
N LYS A 78 -9.13 3.79 1.96
CA LYS A 78 -8.47 5.08 2.13
C LYS A 78 -9.41 6.10 2.73
N VAL A 79 -8.85 7.01 3.51
CA VAL A 79 -9.56 8.16 4.08
C VAL A 79 -9.12 9.44 3.37
N ASP A 80 -10.06 10.20 2.83
CA ASP A 80 -9.77 11.45 2.14
C ASP A 80 -9.53 12.62 3.12
N SER A 81 -9.20 13.79 2.56
CA SER A 81 -8.94 14.99 3.35
C SER A 81 -10.19 15.53 4.09
N LYS A 82 -11.38 15.07 3.71
CA LYS A 82 -12.69 15.41 4.28
C LYS A 82 -13.19 14.34 5.26
N ASN A 83 -12.35 13.35 5.60
CA ASN A 83 -12.67 12.18 6.44
C ASN A 83 -13.76 11.26 5.86
N GLN A 84 -13.96 11.28 4.55
CA GLN A 84 -14.76 10.29 3.85
C GLN A 84 -13.92 9.03 3.65
N VAL A 85 -14.54 7.86 3.80
CA VAL A 85 -13.85 6.57 3.70
C VAL A 85 -14.24 5.91 2.38
N PHE A 86 -13.24 5.51 1.60
CA PHE A 86 -13.42 4.80 0.34
C PHE A 86 -12.94 3.37 0.51
N LEU A 87 -13.77 2.41 0.10
CA LEU A 87 -13.54 0.98 0.27
C LEU A 87 -13.49 0.29 -1.09
N ALA A 88 -12.43 -0.46 -1.33
CA ALA A 88 -12.33 -1.42 -2.42
C ALA A 88 -13.02 -2.73 -2.02
N THR A 89 -14.13 -3.08 -2.67
CA THR A 89 -14.86 -4.34 -2.46
C THR A 89 -15.03 -5.07 -3.79
N ASP A 90 -16.18 -5.71 -4.02
CA ASP A 90 -16.66 -6.05 -5.37
C ASP A 90 -17.06 -4.84 -6.23
N GLY A 91 -16.92 -3.64 -5.68
CA GLY A 91 -17.07 -2.34 -6.33
C GLY A 91 -16.34 -1.27 -5.50
N LEU A 92 -16.72 -0.01 -5.68
CA LEU A 92 -16.24 1.09 -4.84
C LEU A 92 -17.37 1.46 -3.88
N VAL A 93 -17.08 1.53 -2.58
CA VAL A 93 -18.02 2.05 -1.59
C VAL A 93 -17.46 3.31 -0.97
N LYS A 94 -18.25 4.38 -0.97
CA LYS A 94 -17.97 5.63 -0.27
C LYS A 94 -18.80 5.69 1.01
N PHE A 95 -18.18 6.06 2.11
CA PHE A 95 -18.83 6.36 3.38
C PHE A 95 -18.55 7.83 3.77
N ASP A 96 -19.60 8.64 3.89
CA ASP A 96 -19.49 10.07 4.20
C ASP A 96 -19.51 10.39 5.71
N GLY A 97 -19.55 9.36 6.56
CA GLY A 97 -19.71 9.46 8.00
C GLY A 97 -21.12 9.08 8.49
N GLU A 98 -22.10 9.10 7.59
CA GLU A 98 -23.50 8.78 7.87
C GLU A 98 -24.06 7.73 6.90
N ASN A 99 -23.80 7.88 5.60
CA ASN A 99 -24.38 7.08 4.53
C ASN A 99 -23.31 6.36 3.71
N PHE A 100 -23.66 5.15 3.28
CA PHE A 100 -22.89 4.38 2.31
C PHE A 100 -23.45 4.59 0.91
N THR A 101 -22.59 5.00 -0.03
CA THR A 101 -22.88 5.06 -1.46
C THR A 101 -22.06 4.00 -2.18
N ARG A 102 -22.72 3.12 -2.93
CA ARG A 102 -22.09 1.99 -3.61
C ARG A 102 -22.09 2.18 -5.12
N TYR A 103 -20.92 1.97 -5.73
CA TYR A 103 -20.71 1.93 -7.17
C TYR A 103 -20.26 0.53 -7.53
N ASP A 104 -21.06 -0.16 -8.34
CA ASP A 104 -20.77 -1.51 -8.80
C ASP A 104 -21.32 -1.72 -10.22
N PRO A 105 -20.95 -2.83 -10.91
CA PRO A 105 -21.39 -3.07 -12.28
C PRO A 105 -22.92 -3.13 -12.48
N SER A 106 -23.71 -3.32 -11.42
CA SER A 106 -25.17 -3.35 -11.52
C SER A 106 -25.82 -1.96 -11.57
N ASN A 107 -25.11 -0.92 -11.10
CA ASN A 107 -25.65 0.44 -11.01
C ASN A 107 -24.78 1.51 -11.68
N THR A 108 -23.57 1.15 -12.12
CA THR A 108 -22.58 2.08 -12.66
C THR A 108 -22.12 1.61 -14.05
N PRO A 109 -22.72 2.15 -15.13
CA PRO A 109 -22.33 1.82 -16.50
C PRO A 109 -20.84 2.09 -16.74
N GLY A 110 -20.14 1.12 -17.34
CA GLY A 110 -18.71 1.20 -17.63
C GLY A 110 -17.80 0.69 -16.50
N MET A 111 -18.34 0.47 -15.30
CA MET A 111 -17.61 -0.22 -14.23
C MET A 111 -17.66 -1.73 -14.47
N GLU A 112 -16.48 -2.37 -14.51
CA GLU A 112 -16.35 -3.81 -14.68
C GLU A 112 -15.32 -4.40 -13.74
N GLY A 113 -15.59 -5.62 -13.26
CA GLY A 113 -14.69 -6.32 -12.35
C GLY A 113 -14.83 -5.85 -10.90
N VAL A 114 -13.86 -6.25 -10.07
CA VAL A 114 -13.78 -5.89 -8.66
C VAL A 114 -12.73 -4.81 -8.46
N VAL A 115 -12.91 -3.95 -7.46
CA VAL A 115 -11.88 -2.96 -7.12
C VAL A 115 -10.80 -3.65 -6.31
N MET A 116 -9.57 -3.65 -6.82
CA MET A 116 -8.43 -4.37 -6.24
C MET A 116 -7.59 -3.49 -5.31
N ASP A 117 -7.44 -2.22 -5.68
CA ASP A 117 -6.61 -1.24 -4.97
C ASP A 117 -7.17 0.16 -5.21
N LEU A 118 -6.87 1.11 -4.33
CA LEU A 118 -7.23 2.52 -4.52
C LEU A 118 -6.29 3.44 -3.75
N ASP A 119 -6.13 4.67 -4.26
CA ASP A 119 -5.41 5.74 -3.59
C ASP A 119 -6.02 7.11 -3.91
N ILE A 120 -5.71 8.11 -3.10
CA ILE A 120 -6.36 9.42 -3.16
C ILE A 120 -5.31 10.49 -3.42
N ASP A 121 -5.58 11.35 -4.40
CA ASP A 121 -4.69 12.47 -4.72
C ASP A 121 -4.93 13.70 -3.85
N SER A 122 -4.08 14.72 -3.97
CA SER A 122 -4.14 15.93 -3.16
C SER A 122 -5.39 16.79 -3.40
N LYS A 123 -6.20 16.46 -4.41
CA LYS A 123 -7.47 17.11 -4.75
C LYS A 123 -8.68 16.27 -4.32
N ASP A 124 -8.47 15.25 -3.49
CA ASP A 124 -9.47 14.27 -3.07
C ASP A 124 -10.09 13.49 -4.26
N GLN A 125 -9.37 13.35 -5.38
CA GLN A 125 -9.80 12.43 -6.44
C GLN A 125 -9.39 11.02 -6.06
N VAL A 126 -10.34 10.09 -6.13
CA VAL A 126 -10.12 8.69 -5.79
C VAL A 126 -9.79 7.93 -7.06
N TRP A 127 -8.58 7.42 -7.13
CA TRP A 127 -8.11 6.58 -8.23
C TRP A 127 -8.17 5.12 -7.78
N PHE A 128 -8.75 4.24 -8.59
CA PHE A 128 -9.00 2.86 -8.18
C PHE A 128 -8.79 1.85 -9.31
N ALA A 129 -8.15 0.73 -8.99
CA ALA A 129 -7.80 -0.33 -9.92
C ALA A 129 -8.95 -1.32 -9.98
N MET A 130 -9.39 -1.65 -11.20
CA MET A 130 -10.40 -2.67 -11.43
C MET A 130 -9.77 -3.87 -12.12
N GLY A 131 -9.86 -5.04 -11.48
CA GLY A 131 -9.21 -6.26 -11.93
C GLY A 131 -10.15 -7.23 -12.63
N GLY A 132 -9.80 -7.61 -13.87
CA GLY A 132 -10.38 -8.70 -14.65
C GLY A 132 -9.46 -9.09 -15.81
N PHE A 133 -9.45 -10.36 -16.24
CA PHE A 133 -8.53 -10.86 -17.27
C PHE A 133 -8.69 -10.13 -18.63
N ASN A 134 -9.92 -9.70 -18.95
CA ASN A 134 -10.27 -8.94 -20.16
C ASN A 134 -11.34 -7.86 -19.86
N SER A 135 -11.38 -7.37 -18.63
CA SER A 135 -12.38 -6.40 -18.17
C SER A 135 -11.80 -5.59 -17.02
N GLY A 136 -12.34 -4.40 -16.79
CA GLY A 136 -11.80 -3.44 -15.83
C GLY A 136 -10.81 -2.47 -16.49
N GLY A 137 -9.86 -1.99 -15.69
CA GLY A 137 -8.99 -0.88 -16.04
C GLY A 137 -8.75 0.02 -14.83
N LEU A 138 -8.62 1.32 -15.06
CA LEU A 138 -8.47 2.34 -14.03
C LEU A 138 -9.75 3.17 -13.92
N GLY A 139 -10.24 3.37 -12.71
CA GLY A 139 -11.33 4.29 -12.42
C GLY A 139 -10.84 5.53 -11.69
N ARG A 140 -11.56 6.64 -11.88
CA ARG A 140 -11.40 7.87 -11.12
C ARG A 140 -12.77 8.38 -10.67
N LEU A 141 -12.90 8.72 -9.39
CA LEU A 141 -14.04 9.43 -8.83
C LEU A 141 -13.61 10.83 -8.40
N ASP A 142 -14.30 11.85 -8.91
CA ASP A 142 -14.12 13.25 -8.52
C ASP A 142 -15.49 13.95 -8.33
N GLU A 143 -15.50 15.28 -8.29
CA GLU A 143 -16.74 16.06 -8.12
C GLU A 143 -17.69 15.97 -9.33
N ASP A 144 -17.16 15.70 -10.53
CA ASP A 144 -17.94 15.54 -11.77
C ASP A 144 -18.50 14.11 -11.91
N GLY A 145 -17.97 13.16 -11.12
CA GLY A 145 -18.45 11.79 -11.02
C GLY A 145 -17.39 10.76 -11.39
N LEU A 146 -17.84 9.66 -11.98
CA LEU A 146 -16.97 8.53 -12.33
C LEU A 146 -16.47 8.62 -13.77
N THR A 147 -15.17 8.42 -13.93
CA THR A 147 -14.49 8.26 -15.22
C THR A 147 -13.74 6.94 -15.25
N PHE A 148 -13.77 6.23 -16.38
CA PHE A 148 -13.10 4.95 -16.56
C PHE A 148 -12.13 4.97 -17.74
N TYR A 149 -10.94 4.43 -17.50
CA TYR A 149 -9.85 4.30 -18.45
C TYR A 149 -9.57 2.83 -18.72
N THR A 150 -9.71 2.43 -19.97
CA THR A 150 -9.43 1.09 -20.48
C THR A 150 -8.43 1.18 -21.63
N PRO A 151 -7.83 0.07 -22.08
CA PRO A 151 -7.00 0.06 -23.28
C PRO A 151 -7.72 0.55 -24.55
N ASP A 152 -9.05 0.52 -24.58
CA ASP A 152 -9.83 0.96 -25.73
C ASP A 152 -10.01 2.49 -25.80
N ASN A 153 -9.83 3.20 -24.68
CA ASN A 153 -10.12 4.63 -24.60
C ASN A 153 -8.98 5.47 -23.99
N SER A 154 -7.86 4.84 -23.62
CA SER A 154 -6.73 5.49 -22.94
C SER A 154 -5.40 4.82 -23.32
N PRO A 155 -4.25 5.42 -22.95
CA PRO A 155 -2.94 4.80 -23.15
C PRO A 155 -2.67 3.56 -22.26
N LEU A 156 -3.60 3.18 -21.37
CA LEU A 156 -3.46 2.00 -20.54
C LEU A 156 -3.26 0.75 -21.40
N THR A 157 -2.34 -0.13 -21.03
CA THR A 157 -1.91 -1.22 -21.91
C THR A 157 -2.58 -2.56 -21.62
N ALA A 158 -3.23 -2.70 -20.48
CA ALA A 158 -4.01 -3.89 -20.13
C ALA A 158 -5.21 -3.54 -19.24
N HIS A 159 -6.27 -4.34 -19.34
CA HIS A 159 -7.44 -4.22 -18.46
C HIS A 159 -7.16 -4.63 -17.02
N TRP A 160 -6.25 -5.59 -16.81
CA TRP A 160 -5.90 -6.03 -15.47
C TRP A 160 -4.95 -5.01 -14.82
N VAL A 161 -5.53 -4.05 -14.12
CA VAL A 161 -4.83 -3.13 -13.22
C VAL A 161 -4.84 -3.72 -11.81
N SER A 162 -3.67 -3.79 -11.18
CA SER A 162 -3.47 -4.52 -9.92
C SER A 162 -2.99 -3.64 -8.75
N GLY A 163 -2.29 -2.54 -9.03
CA GLY A 163 -1.70 -1.69 -8.01
C GLY A 163 -1.79 -0.23 -8.40
N ILE A 164 -2.02 0.63 -7.40
CA ILE A 164 -2.08 2.08 -7.55
C ILE A 164 -1.30 2.73 -6.43
N LYS A 165 -0.57 3.80 -6.76
CA LYS A 165 0.03 4.70 -5.77
C LYS A 165 -0.06 6.13 -6.26
N VAL A 166 -0.63 7.01 -5.45
CA VAL A 166 -0.45 8.45 -5.62
C VAL A 166 0.78 8.88 -4.82
N THR A 167 1.72 9.53 -5.50
CA THR A 167 2.97 9.99 -4.89
C THR A 167 2.80 11.34 -4.19
N HIS A 168 3.79 11.71 -3.37
CA HIS A 168 3.84 13.05 -2.77
C HIS A 168 3.96 14.19 -3.80
N LYS A 169 4.26 13.87 -5.07
CA LYS A 169 4.29 14.82 -6.19
C LYS A 169 2.96 14.89 -6.95
N ASP A 170 1.90 14.28 -6.42
CA ASP A 170 0.57 14.20 -7.02
C ASP A 170 0.57 13.45 -8.36
N GLU A 171 1.42 12.42 -8.47
CA GLU A 171 1.52 11.56 -9.66
C GLU A 171 0.84 10.24 -9.37
N VAL A 172 -0.06 9.81 -10.27
CA VAL A 172 -0.76 8.54 -10.14
C VAL A 172 0.04 7.47 -10.88
N TRP A 173 0.63 6.56 -10.13
CA TRP A 173 1.28 5.39 -10.68
C TRP A 173 0.35 4.19 -10.64
N VAL A 174 0.29 3.47 -11.74
CA VAL A 174 -0.55 2.28 -11.89
C VAL A 174 0.27 1.14 -12.46
N SER A 175 0.03 -0.08 -11.96
CA SER A 175 0.56 -1.29 -12.56
C SER A 175 -0.54 -2.04 -13.30
N SER A 176 -0.26 -2.39 -14.55
CA SER A 176 -1.14 -3.21 -15.39
C SER A 176 -0.40 -4.40 -15.98
N GLN A 177 -1.09 -5.51 -16.21
CA GLN A 177 -0.46 -6.72 -16.76
C GLN A 177 -1.39 -7.47 -17.71
N THR A 178 -0.92 -7.79 -18.92
CA THR A 178 -1.69 -8.63 -19.87
C THR A 178 -1.68 -10.10 -19.47
N SER A 179 -0.61 -10.51 -18.80
CA SER A 179 -0.41 -11.83 -18.23
C SER A 179 0.69 -11.75 -17.18
N VAL A 180 0.79 -12.79 -16.36
CA VAL A 180 1.87 -12.94 -15.40
C VAL A 180 3.22 -12.89 -16.10
N GLY A 181 4.14 -12.05 -15.59
CA GLY A 181 5.46 -11.80 -16.18
C GLY A 181 5.50 -10.65 -17.19
N ASN A 182 4.34 -10.06 -17.52
CA ASN A 182 4.22 -8.94 -18.46
C ASN A 182 3.60 -7.73 -17.75
N VAL A 183 4.30 -7.26 -16.72
CA VAL A 183 3.93 -6.08 -15.95
C VAL A 183 4.43 -4.82 -16.66
N GLU A 184 3.55 -3.83 -16.73
CA GLU A 184 3.84 -2.49 -17.23
C GLU A 184 3.36 -1.46 -16.20
N LEU A 185 4.05 -0.33 -16.13
CA LEU A 185 3.69 0.80 -15.28
C LEU A 185 3.22 1.95 -16.15
N ALA A 186 2.19 2.67 -15.69
CA ALA A 186 1.87 3.97 -16.23
C ALA A 186 1.91 5.02 -15.12
N LYS A 187 2.39 6.21 -15.47
CA LYS A 187 2.36 7.41 -14.63
C LYS A 187 1.41 8.42 -15.25
N ILE A 188 0.49 8.94 -14.46
CA ILE A 188 -0.43 9.99 -14.86
C ILE A 188 -0.10 11.24 -14.06
N LYS A 189 0.11 12.37 -14.76
CA LYS A 189 0.33 13.67 -14.14
C LYS A 189 -0.36 14.74 -14.97
N GLU A 190 -1.29 15.47 -14.35
CA GLU A 190 -2.04 16.55 -15.02
C GLU A 190 -2.74 16.09 -16.32
N GLY A 191 -3.15 14.81 -16.38
CA GLY A 191 -3.81 14.21 -17.55
C GLY A 191 -2.86 13.63 -18.60
N GLU A 192 -1.56 13.89 -18.48
CA GLU A 192 -0.53 13.31 -19.35
C GLU A 192 -0.11 11.94 -18.86
N TRP A 193 0.11 11.00 -19.79
CA TRP A 193 0.48 9.62 -19.50
C TRP A 193 1.90 9.31 -19.96
N SER A 194 2.69 8.72 -19.07
CA SER A 194 3.99 8.12 -19.38
C SER A 194 3.93 6.61 -19.13
N LEU A 195 4.36 5.82 -20.11
CA LEU A 195 4.32 4.35 -20.04
C LEU A 195 5.72 3.78 -19.88
N TYR A 196 5.86 2.76 -19.05
CA TYR A 196 7.10 2.08 -18.76
C TYR A 196 6.89 0.57 -18.83
N ASN A 197 7.58 -0.08 -19.76
CA ASN A 197 7.52 -1.52 -19.93
C ASN A 197 8.75 -2.20 -19.31
N THR A 198 8.91 -3.50 -19.55
CA THR A 198 10.03 -4.27 -19.01
C THR A 198 11.40 -3.85 -19.54
N ASP A 199 11.49 -3.22 -20.72
CA ASP A 199 12.74 -2.64 -21.22
C ASP A 199 13.15 -1.42 -20.38
N ASN A 200 12.18 -0.60 -19.95
CA ASN A 200 12.44 0.50 -19.02
C ASN A 200 12.82 -0.01 -17.62
N LEU A 201 12.17 -1.08 -17.15
CA LEU A 201 12.49 -1.68 -15.86
C LEU A 201 13.84 -2.42 -15.87
N GLY A 202 14.27 -2.94 -17.01
CA GLY A 202 15.48 -3.76 -17.15
C GLY A 202 15.30 -5.21 -16.68
N PHE A 203 14.07 -5.62 -16.32
CA PHE A 203 13.70 -6.98 -15.96
C PHE A 203 12.18 -7.16 -16.09
N ASN A 204 11.70 -8.40 -15.94
CA ASN A 204 10.28 -8.75 -16.01
C ASN A 204 9.75 -9.08 -14.60
N PRO A 205 9.05 -8.16 -13.90
CA PRO A 205 8.36 -8.51 -12.67
C PRO A 205 7.30 -9.58 -12.95
N TYR A 206 7.11 -10.52 -12.02
CA TYR A 206 6.15 -11.60 -12.22
C TYR A 206 4.70 -11.13 -12.04
N SER A 207 4.38 -10.55 -10.90
CA SER A 207 3.15 -9.82 -10.61
C SER A 207 3.45 -8.83 -9.50
N ILE A 208 2.73 -7.72 -9.41
CA ILE A 208 2.94 -6.73 -8.35
C ILE A 208 1.94 -6.98 -7.22
N THR A 209 2.39 -6.93 -5.96
CA THR A 209 1.51 -6.96 -4.78
C THR A 209 0.82 -5.61 -4.58
N ASN A 210 1.62 -4.56 -4.44
CA ASN A 210 1.23 -3.16 -4.34
C ASN A 210 2.43 -2.26 -4.65
N LEU A 211 2.14 -0.99 -4.91
CA LEU A 211 3.11 0.06 -5.13
C LEU A 211 3.21 0.95 -3.88
N GLU A 212 4.42 1.39 -3.57
CA GLU A 212 4.74 2.37 -2.55
C GLU A 212 5.75 3.39 -3.11
N GLU A 213 6.04 4.42 -2.33
CA GLU A 213 7.01 5.45 -2.67
C GLU A 213 7.98 5.66 -1.51
N ASN A 214 9.27 5.85 -1.82
CA ASN A 214 10.26 6.24 -0.82
C ASN A 214 10.46 7.77 -0.77
N SER A 215 11.24 8.25 0.20
CA SER A 215 11.48 9.68 0.41
C SER A 215 12.15 10.42 -0.75
N ARG A 216 12.80 9.69 -1.68
CA ARG A 216 13.39 10.25 -2.91
C ARG A 216 12.38 10.39 -4.05
N GLY A 217 11.23 9.74 -3.90
CA GLY A 217 10.20 9.61 -4.91
C GLY A 217 10.46 8.51 -5.93
N ASP A 218 11.29 7.53 -5.58
CA ASP A 218 11.36 6.30 -6.37
C ASP A 218 10.16 5.42 -5.97
N LEU A 219 9.57 4.74 -6.94
CA LEU A 219 8.61 3.69 -6.66
C LEU A 219 9.32 2.52 -5.98
N VAL A 220 8.62 1.89 -5.05
CA VAL A 220 8.97 0.63 -4.41
C VAL A 220 7.81 -0.32 -4.64
N ALA A 221 8.10 -1.54 -5.10
CA ALA A 221 7.06 -2.50 -5.43
C ALA A 221 7.42 -3.89 -4.91
N GLY A 222 6.41 -4.57 -4.35
CA GLY A 222 6.50 -5.98 -4.02
C GLY A 222 6.24 -6.85 -5.23
N ILE A 223 7.01 -7.92 -5.40
CA ILE A 223 6.81 -8.91 -6.45
C ILE A 223 6.10 -10.13 -5.86
N ASP A 224 4.86 -10.34 -6.27
CA ASP A 224 4.09 -11.53 -5.94
C ASP A 224 4.54 -12.69 -6.84
N TYR A 225 4.71 -13.87 -6.25
CA TYR A 225 5.00 -15.12 -6.96
C TYR A 225 3.96 -16.20 -6.67
N SER A 226 2.82 -15.87 -6.07
CA SER A 226 1.76 -16.80 -5.64
C SER A 226 1.20 -17.66 -6.77
N PHE A 227 1.17 -17.15 -8.01
CA PHE A 227 0.76 -17.92 -9.20
C PHE A 227 1.84 -18.87 -9.73
N SER A 228 3.05 -18.84 -9.16
CA SER A 228 4.19 -19.62 -9.64
C SER A 228 4.22 -20.99 -8.99
N SER A 229 4.24 -22.05 -9.80
CA SER A 229 4.47 -23.42 -9.32
C SER A 229 5.88 -23.65 -8.76
N SER A 230 6.82 -22.76 -9.11
CA SER A 230 8.21 -22.74 -8.63
C SER A 230 8.46 -21.63 -7.61
N ASN A 231 7.77 -21.69 -6.46
CA ASN A 231 8.08 -20.82 -5.33
C ASN A 231 9.42 -21.25 -4.69
N THR A 232 10.53 -20.83 -5.27
CA THR A 232 11.89 -21.17 -4.83
C THR A 232 12.55 -19.99 -4.12
N SER A 233 13.42 -20.30 -3.15
CA SER A 233 14.31 -19.32 -2.54
C SER A 233 15.17 -18.59 -3.59
N GLY A 234 15.45 -17.30 -3.35
CA GLY A 234 16.38 -16.51 -4.15
C GLY A 234 15.77 -15.67 -5.27
N ARG A 235 14.44 -15.68 -5.46
CA ARG A 235 13.79 -14.69 -6.32
C ARG A 235 13.73 -13.33 -5.59
N PRO A 236 14.00 -12.20 -6.27
CA PRO A 236 13.87 -10.89 -5.65
C PRO A 236 12.40 -10.64 -5.28
N PRO A 237 12.08 -10.37 -4.00
CA PRO A 237 10.70 -10.11 -3.60
C PRO A 237 10.31 -8.64 -3.74
N LEU A 238 11.27 -7.75 -4.01
CA LEU A 238 11.05 -6.31 -4.16
C LEU A 238 11.82 -5.76 -5.36
N PHE A 239 11.38 -4.63 -5.87
CA PHE A 239 12.20 -3.76 -6.72
C PHE A 239 11.93 -2.28 -6.45
N THR A 240 12.88 -1.44 -6.83
CA THR A 240 12.71 0.02 -6.88
C THR A 240 12.75 0.52 -8.32
N PHE A 241 12.10 1.63 -8.61
CA PHE A 241 12.11 2.25 -9.95
C PHE A 241 12.16 3.77 -9.84
N ASP A 242 13.19 4.38 -10.46
CA ASP A 242 13.47 5.83 -10.44
C ASP A 242 12.99 6.54 -11.72
N GLU A 243 12.05 5.92 -12.44
CA GLU A 243 11.58 6.28 -13.80
C GLU A 243 12.56 5.98 -14.94
N LYS A 244 13.78 5.56 -14.66
CA LYS A 244 14.80 5.28 -15.69
C LYS A 244 15.27 3.84 -15.67
N VAL A 245 15.45 3.29 -14.47
CA VAL A 245 15.96 1.93 -14.28
C VAL A 245 15.31 1.28 -13.07
N GLY A 246 14.91 0.03 -13.25
CA GLY A 246 14.47 -0.83 -12.16
C GLY A 246 15.65 -1.52 -11.48
N LYS A 247 15.66 -1.56 -10.15
CA LYS A 247 16.64 -2.32 -9.36
C LYS A 247 15.93 -3.37 -8.52
N GLN A 248 16.18 -4.64 -8.82
CA GLN A 248 15.71 -5.76 -8.01
C GLN A 248 16.45 -5.79 -6.66
N ILE A 249 15.71 -6.03 -5.58
CA ILE A 249 16.26 -6.24 -4.25
C ILE A 249 16.09 -7.72 -3.92
N ASN A 250 17.20 -8.42 -3.74
CA ASN A 250 17.19 -9.84 -3.40
C ASN A 250 17.01 -10.04 -1.89
N ALA A 251 16.17 -11.01 -1.53
CA ALA A 251 16.13 -11.52 -0.16
C ALA A 251 17.21 -12.59 0.04
N ASN A 252 17.77 -12.63 1.25
CA ASN A 252 18.72 -13.67 1.66
C ASN A 252 18.02 -14.97 2.10
N LYS A 253 16.69 -14.96 2.20
CA LYS A 253 15.83 -16.09 2.55
C LYS A 253 14.54 -16.06 1.73
N SER A 254 13.91 -17.21 1.54
CA SER A 254 12.58 -17.29 0.92
C SER A 254 11.53 -16.67 1.85
N PHE A 255 10.81 -15.67 1.37
CA PHE A 255 9.74 -15.01 2.10
C PHE A 255 8.65 -14.57 1.11
N GLN A 256 7.41 -15.01 1.33
CA GLN A 256 6.29 -14.61 0.49
C GLN A 256 5.69 -13.31 1.02
N ILE A 257 5.69 -12.29 0.17
CA ILE A 257 5.14 -10.98 0.51
C ILE A 257 3.69 -10.92 0.04
N SER A 258 2.79 -10.52 0.93
CA SER A 258 1.39 -10.20 0.63
C SER A 258 1.17 -8.70 0.40
N LYS A 259 1.89 -7.85 1.15
CA LYS A 259 1.79 -6.38 1.11
C LYS A 259 3.11 -5.77 1.53
N ILE A 260 3.46 -4.61 0.98
CA ILE A 260 4.59 -3.80 1.44
C ILE A 260 4.11 -2.44 1.98
N LEU A 261 4.93 -1.84 2.85
CA LEU A 261 4.84 -0.46 3.29
C LEU A 261 6.25 0.14 3.27
N VAL A 262 6.39 1.34 2.73
CA VAL A 262 7.60 2.16 2.95
C VAL A 262 7.26 3.16 4.04
N ASP A 263 7.96 3.07 5.17
CA ASP A 263 7.71 3.98 6.28
C ASP A 263 8.49 5.31 6.15
N SER A 264 8.21 6.25 7.05
CA SER A 264 8.86 7.56 7.10
C SER A 264 10.38 7.55 7.30
N PHE A 265 10.99 6.40 7.58
CA PHE A 265 12.44 6.20 7.68
C PHE A 265 13.03 5.46 6.47
N ASP A 266 12.25 5.29 5.39
CA ASP A 266 12.60 4.49 4.21
C ASP A 266 12.87 3.01 4.51
N ARG A 267 12.33 2.48 5.62
CA ARG A 267 12.31 1.03 5.86
C ARG A 267 11.20 0.44 5.01
N ILE A 268 11.52 -0.61 4.25
CA ILE A 268 10.52 -1.37 3.52
C ILE A 268 10.06 -2.52 4.40
N TRP A 269 8.85 -2.39 4.92
CA TRP A 269 8.19 -3.45 5.64
C TRP A 269 7.43 -4.35 4.68
N CYS A 270 7.52 -5.65 4.90
CA CYS A 270 6.94 -6.68 4.05
C CYS A 270 6.08 -7.59 4.92
N ALA A 271 4.76 -7.50 4.79
CA ALA A 271 3.84 -8.45 5.39
C ALA A 271 3.90 -9.77 4.62
N GLY A 272 3.80 -10.89 5.34
CA GLY A 272 3.76 -12.23 4.75
C GLY A 272 2.81 -13.17 5.48
N TYR A 273 2.64 -14.37 4.91
CA TYR A 273 1.69 -15.36 5.44
C TYR A 273 2.12 -16.01 6.76
N THR A 274 3.41 -15.92 7.10
CA THR A 274 4.00 -16.56 8.28
C THR A 274 4.91 -15.61 9.06
N GLY A 275 4.65 -14.30 9.01
CA GLY A 275 5.55 -13.30 9.58
C GLY A 275 5.59 -11.97 8.84
N TYR A 276 6.59 -11.16 9.19
CA TYR A 276 6.97 -9.97 8.44
C TYR A 276 8.48 -9.89 8.26
N ALA A 277 8.91 -9.13 7.26
CA ALA A 277 10.30 -8.82 7.02
C ALA A 277 10.49 -7.31 6.90
N ILE A 278 11.69 -6.83 7.24
CA ILE A 278 12.07 -5.43 7.09
C ILE A 278 13.35 -5.39 6.27
N TYR A 279 13.36 -4.54 5.24
CA TYR A 279 14.54 -4.23 4.46
C TYR A 279 14.97 -2.78 4.69
N MET A 280 16.22 -2.59 5.08
CA MET A 280 16.86 -1.28 5.22
C MET A 280 18.37 -1.42 5.01
N HIS A 281 18.99 -0.46 4.31
CA HIS A 281 20.46 -0.44 4.10
C HIS A 281 21.05 -1.78 3.61
N GLU A 282 20.46 -2.36 2.58
CA GLU A 282 20.89 -3.64 2.00
C GLU A 282 20.83 -4.85 2.96
N SER A 283 20.17 -4.70 4.10
CA SER A 283 20.05 -5.71 5.14
C SER A 283 18.59 -6.10 5.35
N TRP A 284 18.38 -7.39 5.62
CA TRP A 284 17.07 -7.96 5.90
C TRP A 284 16.98 -8.43 7.35
N SER A 285 15.86 -8.12 7.99
CA SER A 285 15.44 -8.65 9.29
C SER A 285 14.10 -9.35 9.13
N TYR A 286 13.90 -10.44 9.87
CA TYR A 286 12.69 -11.27 9.77
C TYR A 286 12.12 -11.54 11.15
N ASP A 287 10.80 -11.46 11.28
CA ASP A 287 10.04 -12.04 12.37
C ASP A 287 9.19 -13.18 11.81
N GLU A 288 9.45 -14.40 12.30
CA GLU A 288 8.73 -15.61 11.92
C GLU A 288 8.14 -16.33 13.14
N GLU A 289 8.15 -15.70 14.32
CA GLU A 289 7.67 -16.29 15.56
C GLU A 289 6.38 -15.63 16.03
N THR A 290 6.31 -14.30 15.96
CA THR A 290 5.15 -13.52 16.43
C THR A 290 3.90 -13.89 15.66
N PHE A 291 4.02 -14.09 14.35
CA PHE A 291 2.91 -14.37 13.44
C PHE A 291 3.08 -15.72 12.72
N LYS A 292 3.70 -16.70 13.37
CA LYS A 292 3.97 -18.01 12.73
C LYS A 292 2.71 -18.78 12.39
N ASP A 293 1.66 -18.61 13.19
CA ASP A 293 0.38 -19.32 13.09
C ASP A 293 -0.75 -18.43 12.51
N ILE A 294 -0.46 -17.16 12.19
CA ILE A 294 -1.44 -16.18 11.72
C ILE A 294 -0.82 -15.34 10.60
N SER A 295 -1.54 -15.15 9.49
CA SER A 295 -1.05 -14.31 8.40
C SER A 295 -1.20 -12.81 8.70
N VAL A 296 -0.22 -12.03 8.23
CA VAL A 296 -0.29 -10.57 8.20
C VAL A 296 -0.86 -10.15 6.84
N PHE A 297 -2.04 -9.52 6.85
CA PHE A 297 -2.77 -9.14 5.63
C PHE A 297 -2.57 -7.67 5.28
N SER A 298 -2.31 -6.82 6.27
CA SER A 298 -2.09 -5.40 6.07
C SER A 298 -1.01 -4.86 7.00
N ILE A 299 -0.35 -3.82 6.54
CA ILE A 299 0.67 -3.10 7.27
C ILE A 299 0.53 -1.60 6.96
N SER A 300 0.54 -0.76 7.98
CA SER A 300 0.33 0.68 7.84
C SER A 300 1.08 1.44 8.93
N GLN A 301 1.58 2.63 8.61
CA GLN A 301 2.19 3.51 9.59
C GLN A 301 1.14 4.49 10.13
N ALA A 302 0.91 4.47 11.44
CA ALA A 302 0.07 5.43 12.12
C ALA A 302 0.72 6.82 12.17
N PRO A 303 -0.04 7.92 12.34
CA PRO A 303 0.52 9.28 12.36
C PRO A 303 1.59 9.55 13.45
N ASN A 304 1.59 8.75 14.52
CA ASN A 304 2.60 8.80 15.58
C ASN A 304 3.90 8.04 15.23
N GLY A 305 3.96 7.38 14.06
CA GLY A 305 5.10 6.63 13.57
C GLY A 305 5.05 5.12 13.86
N GLU A 306 4.11 4.66 14.69
CA GLU A 306 3.93 3.24 15.01
C GLU A 306 3.53 2.43 13.77
N ILE A 307 3.96 1.17 13.70
CA ILE A 307 3.61 0.26 12.62
C ILE A 307 2.48 -0.64 13.09
N TRP A 308 1.33 -0.53 12.44
CA TRP A 308 0.14 -1.33 12.70
C TRP A 308 0.06 -2.46 11.68
N MET A 309 -0.16 -3.68 12.17
CA MET A 309 -0.33 -4.90 11.38
C MET A 309 -1.73 -5.45 11.59
N GLY A 310 -2.48 -5.58 10.50
CA GLY A 310 -3.76 -6.26 10.49
C GLY A 310 -3.57 -7.75 10.18
N THR A 311 -4.09 -8.60 11.05
CA THR A 311 -3.93 -10.05 11.02
C THR A 311 -5.29 -10.75 10.93
N GLY A 312 -5.27 -12.08 10.81
CA GLY A 312 -6.49 -12.90 10.80
C GLY A 312 -7.27 -12.89 12.11
N ASP A 313 -6.67 -12.42 13.20
CA ASP A 313 -7.24 -12.43 14.55
C ASP A 313 -7.27 -11.05 15.23
N GLY A 314 -6.74 -9.99 14.60
CA GLY A 314 -6.82 -8.66 15.17
C GLY A 314 -5.88 -7.62 14.57
N VAL A 315 -5.50 -6.65 15.41
CA VAL A 315 -4.50 -5.63 15.10
C VAL A 315 -3.37 -5.70 16.11
N TYR A 316 -2.15 -5.68 15.60
CA TYR A 316 -0.92 -5.60 16.39
C TYR A 316 -0.20 -4.29 16.09
N VAL A 317 0.42 -3.71 17.10
CA VAL A 317 1.37 -2.60 16.97
C VAL A 317 2.77 -3.14 17.17
N ILE A 318 3.71 -2.74 16.30
CA ILE A 318 5.13 -3.06 16.38
C ILE A 318 5.89 -1.81 16.83
N GLU A 319 6.61 -1.93 17.95
CA GLU A 319 7.41 -0.90 18.62
C GLU A 319 8.89 -1.30 18.69
#